data_AF-A0A3D0NDL8-F1
#
_entry.id   AF-A0A3D0NDL8-F1
#
_cell.length_a   1.000
_cell.length_b   1.000
_cell.length_c   1.000
_cell.angle_alpha   90.00
_cell.angle_beta   90.00
_cell.angle_gamma   90.00
#
_symmetry.space_group_name_H-M   'P 1'
#
loop_
_entity.id
_entity.type
_entity.pdbx_description
1 polymer ?
#
loop_
_entity_poly.entity_id
_entity_poly.type
_entity_poly.pdbx_seq_one_letter_code
_entity_poly.pdbx_strand_id
1 'polypeptide(L)'
;MNHRPRVRQRQMLVVVICLLVQLWFLPQQVTAKLVLCVCAEEFESAWQPWIKYRNQQGYVVKILRPKGSAAGIRESLKRLQQSHEIAAVVLVGDAPSFSKGKFGERTDWHIPTFYSQAKVNVLFGSEPEVASDLPYGDLNGDGIIDVPVGRIPVVDAQQLAGYVKRVQEYEKEYSSAPDKRDIHFVAGVGGFGPALDGVLTSVTRKFISQGIPGSFRVTMTQASWQSPFCPDPFAFGKHTINRLNQGGLFWVYMGHGLRDQLDRVVVPGEQPVSILRRQNLEGVDVQGMPPVCVFLACYVGAFDSNDPCIGEQLMLLERGPIAVYAASRVSMPYAMSVMGDGMLRQSFRLREELLGNVITNAKRSLVVPAQADRTANRMLLDNLAGTLSPAPHLLKEERAEHALMFNLLGDPLLRLNYPRGVKLTSPVTARNGSDIQVGFQAPVAGKAILELAAERGVQRFVPMQRQEFDRTLVARYTDEYIQANDAVWHSEERAVNAAEAVSVKMKVENISPGFQTIRLYLQGDQHVYIGSKRIYVSN
;
A
#
# COMPACT_ATOMS: atom_id res chain seq x y z
N MET A 1 -45.70 -8.92 66.23
CA MET A 1 -44.73 -8.02 65.57
C MET A 1 -43.76 -8.89 64.78
N ASN A 2 -43.85 -8.83 63.45
CA ASN A 2 -43.32 -9.83 62.52
C ASN A 2 -41.85 -9.57 62.14
N HIS A 3 -40.99 -10.55 62.38
CA HIS A 3 -39.63 -10.63 61.85
C HIS A 3 -39.59 -11.56 60.63
N ARG A 4 -39.35 -10.98 59.44
CA ARG A 4 -38.68 -11.56 58.25
C ARG A 4 -38.97 -10.62 57.05
N PRO A 5 -37.97 -9.87 56.54
CA PRO A 5 -37.43 -10.22 55.21
C PRO A 5 -36.00 -9.68 54.97
N ARG A 6 -34.94 -10.45 55.25
CA ARG A 6 -33.57 -10.10 54.79
C ARG A 6 -32.86 -11.20 54.00
N VAL A 7 -33.38 -12.43 54.04
CA VAL A 7 -32.76 -13.57 53.35
C VAL A 7 -33.11 -13.61 51.85
N ARG A 8 -34.34 -13.25 51.47
CA ARG A 8 -34.77 -13.25 50.05
C ARG A 8 -34.01 -12.23 49.17
N GLN A 9 -33.64 -11.08 49.71
CA GLN A 9 -32.93 -10.04 48.96
C GLN A 9 -31.49 -10.42 48.61
N ARG A 10 -30.78 -11.13 49.50
CA ARG A 10 -29.41 -11.62 49.22
C ARG A 10 -29.41 -12.77 48.21
N GLN A 11 -30.40 -13.66 48.27
CA GLN A 11 -30.51 -14.75 47.28
C GLN A 11 -30.83 -14.22 45.87
N MET A 12 -31.68 -13.20 45.76
CA MET A 12 -32.01 -12.59 44.48
C MET A 12 -30.82 -11.84 43.85
N LEU A 13 -29.99 -11.17 44.67
CA LEU A 13 -28.78 -10.50 44.19
C LEU A 13 -27.71 -11.48 43.69
N VAL A 14 -27.54 -12.62 44.36
CA VAL A 14 -26.57 -13.66 43.93
C VAL A 14 -27.02 -14.32 42.62
N VAL A 15 -28.32 -14.58 42.44
CA VAL A 15 -28.84 -15.15 41.18
C VAL A 15 -28.68 -14.16 40.01
N VAL A 16 -28.90 -12.87 40.23
CA VAL A 16 -28.70 -11.83 39.19
C VAL A 16 -27.21 -11.69 38.84
N ILE A 17 -26.31 -11.74 39.81
CA ILE A 17 -24.85 -11.71 39.56
C ILE A 17 -24.41 -12.98 38.81
N CYS A 18 -24.90 -14.17 39.18
CA CYS A 18 -24.58 -15.41 38.47
C CYS A 18 -25.10 -15.41 37.03
N LEU A 19 -26.31 -14.87 36.77
CA LEU A 19 -26.85 -14.73 35.41
C LEU A 19 -26.07 -13.71 34.57
N LEU A 20 -25.64 -12.59 35.16
CA LEU A 20 -24.80 -11.60 34.48
C LEU A 20 -23.39 -12.13 34.18
N VAL A 21 -22.82 -12.94 35.08
CA VAL A 21 -21.54 -13.62 34.84
C VAL A 21 -21.69 -14.70 33.76
N GLN A 22 -22.79 -15.45 33.73
CA GLN A 22 -23.04 -16.42 32.66
C GLN A 22 -23.23 -15.77 31.28
N LEU A 23 -23.82 -14.56 31.21
CA LEU A 23 -23.90 -13.77 29.98
C LEU A 23 -22.52 -13.27 29.49
N TRP A 24 -21.54 -13.10 30.38
CA TRP A 24 -20.14 -12.80 30.02
C TRP A 24 -19.33 -14.02 29.57
N PHE A 25 -19.78 -15.24 29.90
CA PHE A 25 -19.15 -16.50 29.51
C PHE A 25 -19.88 -17.25 28.38
N LEU A 26 -20.92 -16.68 27.79
CA LEU A 26 -21.41 -17.17 26.51
C LEU A 26 -20.26 -16.97 25.50
N PRO A 27 -19.72 -18.04 24.89
CA PRO A 27 -18.76 -17.86 23.82
C PRO A 27 -19.44 -16.99 22.78
N GLN A 28 -18.84 -15.84 22.44
CA GLN A 28 -19.21 -15.16 21.22
C GLN A 28 -19.13 -16.22 20.14
N GLN A 29 -20.28 -16.60 19.56
CA GLN A 29 -20.29 -17.43 18.37
C GLN A 29 -19.56 -16.61 17.32
N VAL A 30 -18.27 -16.91 17.13
CA VAL A 30 -17.50 -16.39 16.02
C VAL A 30 -18.09 -17.07 14.79
N THR A 31 -19.08 -16.42 14.19
CA THR A 31 -19.62 -16.85 12.91
C THR A 31 -18.48 -16.74 11.91
N ALA A 32 -18.01 -17.88 11.42
CA ALA A 32 -16.93 -17.90 10.44
C ALA A 32 -17.33 -17.06 9.22
N LYS A 33 -16.44 -16.17 8.79
CA LYS A 33 -16.74 -15.25 7.69
C LYS A 33 -16.57 -15.96 6.34
N LEU A 34 -17.53 -15.77 5.44
CA LEU A 34 -17.54 -16.44 4.14
C LEU A 34 -16.61 -15.72 3.16
N VAL A 35 -15.74 -16.48 2.49
CA VAL A 35 -14.91 -16.01 1.39
C VAL A 35 -15.39 -16.70 0.12
N LEU A 36 -15.71 -15.91 -0.89
CA LEU A 36 -16.18 -16.43 -2.17
C LEU A 36 -15.01 -16.48 -3.14
N CYS A 37 -14.66 -17.67 -3.59
CA CYS A 37 -13.57 -17.86 -4.53
C CYS A 37 -14.14 -18.26 -5.89
N VAL A 38 -13.81 -17.54 -6.96
CA VAL A 38 -14.15 -17.93 -8.32
C VAL A 38 -12.91 -18.59 -8.93
N CYS A 39 -12.96 -19.90 -9.13
CA CYS A 39 -11.80 -20.71 -9.49
C CYS A 39 -12.18 -21.91 -10.35
N ALA A 40 -11.42 -22.15 -11.41
CA ALA A 40 -11.55 -23.35 -12.23
C ALA A 40 -11.12 -24.61 -11.47
N GLU A 41 -11.57 -25.78 -11.95
CA GLU A 41 -11.29 -27.08 -11.33
C GLU A 41 -9.82 -27.47 -11.45
N GLU A 42 -9.17 -27.10 -12.54
CA GLU A 42 -7.75 -27.35 -12.83
C GLU A 42 -6.80 -26.75 -11.77
N PHE A 43 -7.22 -25.68 -11.10
CA PHE A 43 -6.46 -24.99 -10.06
C PHE A 43 -6.72 -25.50 -8.65
N GLU A 44 -7.70 -26.40 -8.46
CA GLU A 44 -8.20 -26.75 -7.14
C GLU A 44 -7.12 -27.36 -6.25
N SER A 45 -6.26 -28.21 -6.80
CA SER A 45 -5.14 -28.83 -6.08
C SER A 45 -4.10 -27.80 -5.62
N ALA A 46 -3.69 -26.90 -6.51
CA ALA A 46 -2.75 -25.82 -6.22
C ALA A 46 -3.30 -24.80 -5.22
N TRP A 47 -4.63 -24.65 -5.15
CA TRP A 47 -5.31 -23.72 -4.26
C TRP A 47 -5.58 -24.27 -2.85
N GLN A 48 -5.66 -25.59 -2.67
CA GLN A 48 -5.96 -26.21 -1.36
C GLN A 48 -5.11 -25.71 -0.19
N PRO A 49 -3.78 -25.50 -0.33
CA PRO A 49 -2.97 -24.99 0.77
C PRO A 49 -3.43 -23.62 1.25
N TRP A 50 -3.86 -22.75 0.33
CA TRP A 50 -4.41 -21.43 0.67
C TRP A 50 -5.72 -21.56 1.43
N ILE A 51 -6.65 -22.41 0.95
CA ILE A 51 -7.95 -22.65 1.61
C ILE A 51 -7.73 -23.12 3.04
N LYS A 52 -6.87 -24.14 3.23
CA LYS A 52 -6.55 -24.67 4.55
C LYS A 52 -5.99 -23.59 5.47
N TYR A 53 -5.11 -22.75 4.95
CA TYR A 53 -4.51 -21.66 5.70
C TYR A 53 -5.54 -20.59 6.11
N ARG A 54 -6.44 -20.18 5.20
CA ARG A 54 -7.52 -19.23 5.53
C ARG A 54 -8.57 -19.84 6.47
N ASN A 55 -8.85 -21.13 6.37
CA ASN A 55 -9.72 -21.83 7.33
C ASN A 55 -9.15 -21.80 8.75
N GLN A 56 -7.83 -21.94 8.91
CA GLN A 56 -7.16 -21.80 10.23
C GLN A 56 -7.27 -20.38 10.80
N GLN A 57 -7.51 -19.38 9.95
CA GLN A 57 -7.72 -17.99 10.35
C GLN A 57 -9.20 -17.65 10.61
N GLY A 58 -10.11 -18.64 10.55
CA GLY A 58 -11.53 -18.46 10.82
C GLY A 58 -12.39 -18.08 9.62
N TYR A 59 -11.85 -18.19 8.40
CA TYR A 59 -12.64 -18.03 7.18
C TYR A 59 -13.26 -19.37 6.74
N VAL A 60 -14.38 -19.30 6.04
CA VAL A 60 -14.93 -20.45 5.29
C VAL A 60 -14.86 -20.10 3.82
N VAL A 61 -14.20 -20.93 3.02
CA VAL A 61 -14.08 -20.69 1.57
C VAL A 61 -15.15 -21.47 0.82
N LYS A 62 -15.91 -20.78 -0.03
CA LYS A 62 -16.83 -21.40 -0.99
C LYS A 62 -16.38 -21.10 -2.41
N ILE A 63 -16.22 -22.16 -3.19
CA ILE A 63 -15.76 -22.08 -4.58
C ILE A 63 -16.97 -21.98 -5.51
N LEU A 64 -16.91 -21.03 -6.44
CA LEU A 64 -17.76 -20.89 -7.60
C LEU A 64 -16.92 -21.17 -8.85
N ARG A 65 -17.50 -21.87 -9.83
CA ARG A 65 -16.83 -22.10 -11.11
C ARG A 65 -17.01 -20.87 -12.02
N PRO A 66 -16.01 -20.52 -12.84
CA PRO A 66 -16.07 -19.37 -13.74
C PRO A 66 -16.92 -19.61 -14.99
N LYS A 67 -18.05 -20.31 -14.86
CA LYS A 67 -18.98 -20.59 -15.97
C LYS A 67 -19.90 -19.39 -16.18
N GLY A 68 -20.16 -19.04 -17.44
CA GLY A 68 -21.09 -17.96 -17.81
C GLY A 68 -20.46 -16.56 -17.79
N SER A 69 -21.28 -15.52 -17.62
CA SER A 69 -20.85 -14.12 -17.65
C SER A 69 -20.43 -13.60 -16.26
N ALA A 70 -19.66 -12.50 -16.23
CA ALA A 70 -19.32 -11.82 -14.98
C ALA A 70 -20.58 -11.44 -14.16
N ALA A 71 -21.64 -10.99 -14.85
CA ALA A 71 -22.92 -10.70 -14.22
C ALA A 71 -23.55 -11.95 -13.58
N GLY A 72 -23.54 -13.11 -14.25
CA GLY A 72 -24.08 -14.36 -13.68
C GLY A 72 -23.32 -14.85 -12.46
N ILE A 73 -21.99 -14.65 -12.46
CA ILE A 73 -21.15 -14.91 -11.28
C ILE A 73 -21.55 -13.96 -10.14
N ARG A 74 -21.65 -12.65 -10.40
CA ARG A 74 -22.09 -11.67 -9.39
C ARG A 74 -23.45 -11.99 -8.80
N GLU A 75 -24.45 -12.37 -9.61
CA GLU A 75 -25.76 -12.77 -9.09
C GLU A 75 -25.68 -14.02 -8.21
N SER A 76 -24.73 -14.91 -8.47
CA SER A 76 -24.46 -16.05 -7.58
C SER A 76 -23.82 -15.62 -6.26
N LEU A 77 -22.94 -14.60 -6.29
CA LEU A 77 -22.38 -13.99 -5.07
C LEU A 77 -23.48 -13.32 -4.22
N LYS A 78 -24.36 -12.53 -4.84
CA LYS A 78 -25.47 -11.83 -4.17
C LYS A 78 -26.44 -12.79 -3.47
N ARG A 79 -26.77 -13.91 -4.11
CA ARG A 79 -27.61 -14.95 -3.49
C ARG A 79 -26.98 -15.55 -2.23
N LEU A 80 -25.65 -15.67 -2.18
CA LEU A 80 -24.95 -16.20 -1.01
C LEU A 80 -24.89 -15.20 0.14
N GLN A 81 -24.79 -13.90 -0.16
CA GLN A 81 -24.83 -12.82 0.84
C GLN A 81 -26.10 -12.86 1.70
N GLN A 82 -27.25 -13.22 1.12
CA GLN A 82 -28.53 -13.24 1.84
C GLN A 82 -28.53 -14.16 3.07
N SER A 83 -27.60 -15.12 3.12
CA SER A 83 -27.50 -16.11 4.19
C SER A 83 -26.19 -16.04 4.99
N HIS A 84 -25.21 -15.23 4.55
CA HIS A 84 -23.85 -15.21 5.12
C HIS A 84 -23.20 -13.83 5.02
N GLU A 85 -22.43 -13.43 6.04
CA GLU A 85 -21.52 -12.29 5.95
C GLU A 85 -20.32 -12.65 5.05
N ILE A 86 -20.21 -11.97 3.90
CA ILE A 86 -19.08 -12.15 2.98
C ILE A 86 -17.92 -11.26 3.44
N ALA A 87 -16.75 -11.85 3.66
CA ALA A 87 -15.53 -11.14 4.00
C ALA A 87 -14.77 -10.62 2.77
N ALA A 88 -14.75 -11.39 1.68
CA ALA A 88 -14.03 -11.03 0.46
C ALA A 88 -14.45 -11.90 -0.72
N VAL A 89 -14.11 -11.43 -1.93
CA VAL A 89 -14.17 -12.19 -3.18
C VAL A 89 -12.76 -12.36 -3.75
N VAL A 90 -12.37 -13.60 -4.05
CA VAL A 90 -11.07 -13.93 -4.66
C VAL A 90 -11.30 -14.51 -6.05
N LEU A 91 -10.74 -13.89 -7.08
CA LEU A 91 -10.80 -14.37 -8.46
C LEU A 91 -9.48 -15.08 -8.77
N VAL A 92 -9.52 -16.39 -9.06
CA VAL A 92 -8.32 -17.20 -9.31
C VAL A 92 -8.30 -17.61 -10.78
N GLY A 93 -7.52 -16.87 -11.55
CA GLY A 93 -7.41 -16.98 -13.00
C GLY A 93 -7.31 -15.61 -13.67
N ASP A 94 -6.70 -15.59 -14.84
CA ASP A 94 -6.62 -14.38 -15.67
C ASP A 94 -7.99 -13.97 -16.25
N ALA A 95 -8.10 -12.76 -16.79
CA ALA A 95 -9.27 -12.33 -17.55
C ALA A 95 -9.10 -12.66 -19.04
N PRO A 96 -10.20 -12.94 -19.76
CA PRO A 96 -10.11 -13.01 -21.21
C PRO A 96 -9.68 -11.64 -21.76
N SER A 97 -8.83 -11.63 -22.78
CA SER A 97 -8.39 -10.38 -23.39
C SER A 97 -9.57 -9.63 -24.03
N PHE A 98 -9.49 -8.31 -24.04
CA PHE A 98 -10.50 -7.46 -24.64
C PHE A 98 -9.84 -6.30 -25.38
N SER A 99 -10.13 -6.21 -26.67
CA SER A 99 -9.57 -5.18 -27.53
C SER A 99 -10.62 -4.69 -28.51
N LYS A 100 -10.83 -3.37 -28.55
CA LYS A 100 -11.72 -2.70 -29.52
C LYS A 100 -13.13 -3.32 -29.58
N GLY A 101 -13.73 -3.59 -28.41
CA GLY A 101 -15.08 -4.15 -28.34
C GLY A 101 -15.19 -5.65 -28.58
N LYS A 102 -14.06 -6.36 -28.73
CA LYS A 102 -14.02 -7.79 -29.01
C LYS A 102 -13.29 -8.53 -27.91
N PHE A 103 -13.90 -9.61 -27.43
CA PHE A 103 -13.26 -10.58 -26.56
C PHE A 103 -12.32 -11.46 -27.36
N GLY A 104 -11.15 -11.75 -26.79
CA GLY A 104 -10.27 -12.81 -27.24
C GLY A 104 -10.85 -14.19 -26.94
N GLU A 105 -10.05 -15.22 -27.24
CA GLU A 105 -10.40 -16.59 -26.90
C GLU A 105 -10.54 -16.74 -25.38
N ARG A 106 -11.61 -17.41 -24.96
CA ARG A 106 -11.87 -17.68 -23.56
C ARG A 106 -11.77 -19.17 -23.31
N THR A 107 -10.96 -19.52 -22.33
CA THR A 107 -10.85 -20.87 -21.76
C THR A 107 -11.63 -20.99 -20.46
N ASP A 108 -11.77 -22.20 -19.94
CA ASP A 108 -12.51 -22.47 -18.70
C ASP A 108 -11.80 -21.99 -17.42
N TRP A 109 -10.51 -21.63 -17.51
CA TRP A 109 -9.76 -21.03 -16.40
C TRP A 109 -9.78 -19.50 -16.38
N HIS A 110 -10.23 -18.86 -17.46
CA HIS A 110 -10.41 -17.40 -17.47
C HIS A 110 -11.62 -16.97 -16.64
N ILE A 111 -11.40 -15.99 -15.77
CA ILE A 111 -12.45 -15.35 -14.96
C ILE A 111 -12.87 -14.05 -15.64
N PRO A 112 -14.10 -13.96 -16.19
CA PRO A 112 -14.54 -12.75 -16.89
C PRO A 112 -14.52 -11.53 -15.97
N THR A 113 -14.42 -10.34 -16.53
CA THR A 113 -14.48 -9.07 -15.79
C THR A 113 -15.63 -8.20 -16.29
N PHE A 114 -15.84 -7.04 -15.67
CA PHE A 114 -16.87 -6.08 -16.07
C PHE A 114 -16.26 -4.96 -16.91
N TYR A 115 -17.06 -4.43 -17.83
CA TYR A 115 -16.71 -3.31 -18.70
C TYR A 115 -17.70 -2.17 -18.44
N SER A 116 -17.24 -1.12 -17.76
CA SER A 116 -18.05 0.06 -17.46
C SER A 116 -17.72 1.18 -18.43
N GLN A 117 -18.73 1.91 -18.91
CA GLN A 117 -18.49 3.03 -19.83
C GLN A 117 -17.69 4.14 -19.15
N ALA A 118 -16.58 4.54 -19.78
CA ALA A 118 -15.78 5.69 -19.38
C ALA A 118 -16.48 6.98 -19.81
N LYS A 119 -16.49 7.98 -18.92
CA LYS A 119 -17.06 9.32 -19.13
C LYS A 119 -15.96 10.38 -19.13
N VAL A 120 -14.98 10.27 -18.23
CA VAL A 120 -13.90 11.26 -18.09
C VAL A 120 -12.67 10.82 -18.88
N ASN A 121 -12.15 9.63 -18.62
CA ASN A 121 -10.82 9.27 -19.13
C ASN A 121 -10.80 9.05 -20.64
N VAL A 122 -11.96 8.76 -21.25
CA VAL A 122 -12.14 8.70 -22.71
C VAL A 122 -11.83 10.03 -23.40
N LEU A 123 -12.06 11.16 -22.71
CA LEU A 123 -11.71 12.50 -23.20
C LEU A 123 -10.20 12.73 -23.31
N PHE A 124 -9.41 11.85 -22.69
CA PHE A 124 -7.94 11.92 -22.61
C PHE A 124 -7.29 10.70 -23.28
N GLY A 125 -7.97 10.07 -24.23
CA GLY A 125 -7.42 9.00 -25.07
C GLY A 125 -7.46 7.59 -24.45
N SER A 126 -8.24 7.39 -23.39
CA SER A 126 -8.57 6.04 -22.88
C SER A 126 -9.52 5.30 -23.82
N GLU A 127 -9.57 3.97 -23.69
CA GLU A 127 -10.64 3.16 -24.23
C GLU A 127 -12.01 3.58 -23.66
N PRO A 128 -13.11 3.42 -24.42
CA PRO A 128 -14.46 3.80 -23.98
C PRO A 128 -14.99 2.93 -22.84
N GLU A 129 -14.33 1.82 -22.53
CA GLU A 129 -14.75 0.86 -21.52
C GLU A 129 -13.62 0.58 -20.52
N VAL A 130 -13.96 0.64 -19.23
CA VAL A 130 -13.10 0.35 -18.09
C VAL A 130 -13.29 -1.09 -17.65
N ALA A 131 -12.24 -1.90 -17.80
CA ALA A 131 -12.18 -3.23 -17.19
C ALA A 131 -12.07 -3.11 -15.67
N SER A 132 -12.94 -3.80 -14.94
CA SER A 132 -13.05 -3.68 -13.48
C SER A 132 -13.59 -4.94 -12.82
N ASP A 133 -12.90 -5.37 -11.76
CA ASP A 133 -13.40 -6.41 -10.86
C ASP A 133 -14.20 -5.82 -9.68
N LEU A 134 -14.27 -4.49 -9.52
CA LEU A 134 -15.05 -3.83 -8.47
C LEU A 134 -16.49 -4.37 -8.38
N PRO A 135 -17.23 -4.57 -9.50
CA PRO A 135 -18.62 -5.00 -9.41
C PRO A 135 -18.81 -6.40 -8.80
N TYR A 136 -17.78 -7.23 -8.69
CA TYR A 136 -17.86 -8.47 -7.92
C TYR A 136 -18.03 -8.23 -6.41
N GLY A 137 -17.50 -7.11 -5.92
CA GLY A 137 -17.59 -6.69 -4.54
C GLY A 137 -18.73 -5.73 -4.26
N ASP A 138 -19.47 -5.27 -5.27
CA ASP A 138 -20.71 -4.48 -5.14
C ASP A 138 -21.91 -5.45 -4.99
N LEU A 139 -22.24 -5.76 -3.74
CA LEU A 139 -23.23 -6.76 -3.39
C LEU A 139 -24.64 -6.18 -3.46
N ASN A 140 -24.80 -4.89 -3.14
CA ASN A 140 -26.10 -4.22 -3.12
C ASN A 140 -26.50 -3.64 -4.51
N GLY A 141 -25.55 -3.46 -5.43
CA GLY A 141 -25.77 -2.94 -6.78
C GLY A 141 -25.81 -1.41 -6.92
N ASP A 142 -25.34 -0.65 -5.93
CA ASP A 142 -25.31 0.82 -5.92
C ASP A 142 -24.08 1.42 -6.62
N GLY A 143 -23.18 0.57 -7.12
CA GLY A 143 -21.93 0.97 -7.77
C GLY A 143 -20.79 1.29 -6.81
N ILE A 144 -20.97 1.05 -5.51
CA ILE A 144 -19.97 1.22 -4.47
C ILE A 144 -19.53 -0.18 -4.00
N ILE A 145 -18.22 -0.35 -3.80
CA ILE A 145 -17.69 -1.63 -3.35
C ILE A 145 -18.13 -1.93 -1.91
N ASP A 146 -18.72 -3.11 -1.68
CA ASP A 146 -19.17 -3.59 -0.37
C ASP A 146 -18.11 -4.46 0.35
N VAL A 147 -17.43 -5.30 -0.42
CA VAL A 147 -16.42 -6.23 0.11
C VAL A 147 -15.15 -6.20 -0.72
N PRO A 148 -13.98 -6.47 -0.12
CA PRO A 148 -12.73 -6.63 -0.84
C PRO A 148 -12.80 -7.61 -2.01
N VAL A 149 -12.20 -7.22 -3.13
CA VAL A 149 -12.00 -8.06 -4.30
C VAL A 149 -10.52 -8.05 -4.66
N GLY A 150 -9.96 -9.23 -4.91
CA GLY A 150 -8.62 -9.37 -5.48
C GLY A 150 -8.58 -10.46 -6.54
N ARG A 151 -7.78 -10.25 -7.57
CA ARG A 151 -7.54 -11.20 -8.67
C ARG A 151 -6.15 -11.79 -8.55
N ILE A 152 -6.03 -13.10 -8.64
CA ILE A 152 -4.77 -13.83 -8.78
C ILE A 152 -4.69 -14.26 -10.26
N PRO A 153 -4.09 -13.45 -11.15
CA PRO A 153 -4.13 -13.60 -12.62
C PRO A 153 -3.22 -14.73 -13.12
N VAL A 154 -3.45 -15.95 -12.64
CA VAL A 154 -2.68 -17.14 -13.04
C VAL A 154 -3.26 -17.75 -14.32
N VAL A 155 -2.38 -18.32 -15.14
CA VAL A 155 -2.77 -19.07 -16.35
C VAL A 155 -2.53 -20.57 -16.21
N ASP A 156 -1.83 -21.00 -15.15
CA ASP A 156 -1.55 -22.40 -14.86
C ASP A 156 -1.47 -22.69 -13.34
N ALA A 157 -1.51 -23.96 -12.99
CA ALA A 157 -1.49 -24.42 -11.59
C ALA A 157 -0.14 -24.19 -10.89
N GLN A 158 0.97 -24.12 -11.64
CA GLN A 158 2.31 -23.91 -11.09
C GLN A 158 2.47 -22.46 -10.60
N GLN A 159 2.02 -21.49 -11.39
CA GLN A 159 1.97 -20.08 -10.99
C GLN A 159 1.12 -19.90 -9.73
N LEU A 160 -0.04 -20.56 -9.66
CA LEU A 160 -0.89 -20.50 -8.47
C LEU A 160 -0.21 -21.08 -7.24
N ALA A 161 0.38 -22.27 -7.35
CA ALA A 161 1.10 -22.90 -6.25
C ALA A 161 2.26 -22.02 -5.75
N GLY A 162 3.01 -21.40 -6.66
CA GLY A 162 4.08 -20.45 -6.34
C GLY A 162 3.55 -19.22 -5.60
N TYR A 163 2.47 -18.61 -6.07
CA TYR A 163 1.86 -17.46 -5.40
C TYR A 163 1.32 -17.82 -4.00
N VAL A 164 0.61 -18.94 -3.87
CA VAL A 164 0.06 -19.42 -2.58
C VAL A 164 1.15 -19.65 -1.56
N LYS A 165 2.26 -20.29 -1.96
CA LYS A 165 3.44 -20.47 -1.11
C LYS A 165 3.95 -19.13 -0.57
N ARG A 166 4.14 -18.16 -1.46
CA ARG A 166 4.63 -16.81 -1.10
C ARG A 166 3.69 -16.07 -0.15
N VAL A 167 2.36 -16.20 -0.32
CA VAL A 167 1.39 -15.61 0.63
C VAL A 167 1.54 -16.20 2.03
N GLN A 168 1.72 -17.52 2.14
CA GLN A 168 1.91 -18.18 3.42
C GLN A 168 3.25 -17.79 4.07
N GLU A 169 4.33 -17.74 3.29
CA GLU A 169 5.65 -17.29 3.75
C GLU A 169 5.60 -15.83 4.20
N TYR A 170 4.99 -14.95 3.39
CA TYR A 170 4.81 -13.54 3.72
C TYR A 170 4.17 -13.36 5.10
N GLU A 171 3.04 -14.03 5.36
CA GLU A 171 2.30 -13.85 6.63
C GLU A 171 2.93 -14.57 7.83
N LYS A 172 3.83 -15.55 7.63
CA LYS A 172 4.44 -16.34 8.71
C LYS A 172 5.88 -15.94 9.04
N GLU A 173 6.70 -15.72 8.02
CA GLU A 173 8.17 -15.71 8.15
C GLU A 173 8.75 -14.31 8.26
N TYR A 174 8.05 -13.28 7.77
CA TYR A 174 8.56 -11.91 7.80
C TYR A 174 8.19 -11.14 9.06
N SER A 175 7.70 -11.80 10.12
CA SER A 175 7.25 -11.14 11.34
C SER A 175 8.34 -10.24 11.99
N SER A 176 9.62 -10.64 11.88
CA SER A 176 10.81 -9.92 12.37
C SER A 176 11.68 -9.28 11.26
N ALA A 177 11.19 -9.21 10.02
CA ALA A 177 11.96 -8.67 8.89
C ALA A 177 12.32 -7.18 9.10
N PRO A 178 13.59 -6.79 8.93
CA PRO A 178 14.08 -5.46 9.30
C PRO A 178 13.53 -4.32 8.43
N ASP A 179 13.21 -4.63 7.18
CA ASP A 179 12.74 -3.72 6.15
C ASP A 179 11.23 -3.48 6.19
N LYS A 180 10.48 -4.09 7.14
CA LYS A 180 9.05 -3.80 7.39
C LYS A 180 8.72 -2.35 7.72
N ARG A 181 9.73 -1.55 8.12
CA ARG A 181 9.59 -0.11 8.36
C ARG A 181 9.94 0.74 7.13
N ASP A 182 10.36 0.13 6.03
CA ASP A 182 10.81 0.81 4.83
C ASP A 182 9.65 0.96 3.82
N ILE A 183 9.58 2.12 3.19
CA ILE A 183 8.65 2.46 2.12
C ILE A 183 9.45 3.14 1.00
N HIS A 184 9.35 2.60 -0.21
CA HIS A 184 10.12 3.07 -1.35
C HIS A 184 9.21 3.79 -2.34
N PHE A 185 9.54 5.03 -2.68
CA PHE A 185 8.87 5.77 -3.75
C PHE A 185 9.76 5.85 -4.99
N VAL A 186 9.16 5.63 -6.15
CA VAL A 186 9.73 5.91 -7.46
C VAL A 186 8.81 6.88 -8.18
N ALA A 187 9.34 8.02 -8.63
CA ALA A 187 8.55 9.08 -9.22
C ALA A 187 9.01 9.40 -10.65
N GLY A 188 8.07 9.43 -11.59
CA GLY A 188 8.23 10.01 -12.92
C GLY A 188 8.24 11.55 -12.88
N VAL A 189 8.34 12.16 -14.06
CA VAL A 189 8.07 13.59 -14.25
C VAL A 189 6.64 13.73 -14.75
N GLY A 190 5.90 14.73 -14.24
CA GLY A 190 4.50 14.95 -14.64
C GLY A 190 4.37 15.29 -16.12
N GLY A 191 5.25 16.18 -16.62
CA GLY A 191 5.26 16.59 -18.02
C GLY A 191 4.15 17.59 -18.35
N PHE A 192 3.54 18.21 -17.34
CA PHE A 192 2.48 19.20 -17.51
C PHE A 192 3.01 20.65 -17.59
N GLY A 193 4.34 20.80 -17.59
CA GLY A 193 5.04 22.08 -17.57
C GLY A 193 5.50 22.46 -16.16
N PRO A 194 6.56 23.31 -16.03
CA PRO A 194 7.27 23.50 -14.77
C PRO A 194 6.40 23.98 -13.60
N ALA A 195 5.41 24.84 -13.87
CA ALA A 195 4.55 25.39 -12.83
C ALA A 195 3.62 24.33 -12.22
N LEU A 196 2.91 23.57 -13.06
CA LEU A 196 1.98 22.54 -12.60
C LEU A 196 2.73 21.36 -11.98
N ASP A 197 3.85 20.95 -12.57
CA ASP A 197 4.72 19.92 -12.01
C ASP A 197 5.29 20.34 -10.64
N GLY A 198 5.60 21.63 -10.44
CA GLY A 198 6.03 22.18 -9.15
C GLY A 198 4.94 22.12 -8.07
N VAL A 199 3.69 22.41 -8.42
CA VAL A 199 2.54 22.28 -7.51
C VAL A 199 2.31 20.82 -7.12
N LEU A 200 2.29 19.91 -8.11
CA LEU A 200 2.12 18.47 -7.86
C LEU A 200 3.24 17.92 -6.98
N THR A 201 4.49 18.29 -7.26
CA THR A 201 5.65 17.92 -6.43
C THR A 201 5.49 18.37 -4.98
N SER A 202 5.02 19.60 -4.77
CA SER A 202 4.82 20.17 -3.43
C SER A 202 3.72 19.43 -2.65
N VAL A 203 2.61 19.09 -3.31
CA VAL A 203 1.51 18.31 -2.73
C VAL A 203 1.97 16.90 -2.38
N THR A 204 2.65 16.21 -3.29
CA THR A 204 3.21 14.87 -3.05
C THR A 204 4.16 14.87 -1.86
N ARG A 205 5.07 15.85 -1.79
CA ARG A 205 5.98 16.00 -0.63
C ARG A 205 5.22 16.18 0.68
N LYS A 206 4.14 16.98 0.69
CA LYS A 206 3.28 17.17 1.87
C LYS A 206 2.60 15.87 2.29
N PHE A 207 2.10 15.07 1.36
CA PHE A 207 1.42 13.82 1.71
C PHE A 207 2.37 12.75 2.22
N ILE A 208 3.56 12.64 1.63
CA ILE A 208 4.60 11.73 2.13
C ILE A 208 5.07 12.17 3.53
N SER A 209 5.24 13.47 3.77
CA SER A 209 5.71 13.97 5.07
C SER A 209 4.67 13.86 6.17
N GLN A 210 3.39 14.11 5.88
CA GLN A 210 2.31 14.14 6.88
C GLN A 210 1.52 12.83 6.98
N GLY A 211 1.43 12.06 5.89
CA GLY A 211 0.62 10.84 5.81
C GLY A 211 1.33 9.58 6.30
N ILE A 212 2.66 9.58 6.33
CA ILE A 212 3.45 8.45 6.83
C ILE A 212 4.05 8.81 8.21
N PRO A 213 3.98 7.96 9.25
CA PRO A 213 4.55 8.26 10.56
C PRO A 213 6.08 8.36 10.51
N GLY A 214 6.69 9.25 11.29
CA GLY A 214 8.15 9.45 11.31
C GLY A 214 8.98 8.23 11.72
N SER A 215 8.34 7.22 12.31
CA SER A 215 8.95 5.94 12.67
C SER A 215 9.24 5.04 11.45
N PHE A 216 8.62 5.31 10.31
CA PHE A 216 8.92 4.64 9.03
C PHE A 216 10.04 5.37 8.29
N ARG A 217 10.90 4.59 7.63
CA ARG A 217 11.88 5.08 6.67
C ARG A 217 11.24 5.20 5.31
N VAL A 218 11.55 6.28 4.62
CA VAL A 218 11.04 6.57 3.29
C VAL A 218 12.23 6.88 2.41
N THR A 219 12.29 6.25 1.24
CA THR A 219 13.25 6.62 0.18
C THR A 219 12.51 7.12 -1.05
N MET A 220 13.19 7.93 -1.85
CA MET A 220 12.72 8.46 -3.12
C MET A 220 13.75 8.20 -4.22
N THR A 221 13.28 7.73 -5.37
CA THR A 221 14.03 7.63 -6.63
C THR A 221 13.24 8.38 -7.69
N GLN A 222 13.72 9.56 -8.09
CA GLN A 222 12.97 10.46 -8.97
C GLN A 222 13.61 10.55 -10.35
N ALA A 223 12.83 10.27 -11.40
CA ALA A 223 13.23 10.23 -12.81
C ALA A 223 13.45 11.62 -13.43
N SER A 224 13.99 12.56 -12.65
CA SER A 224 14.39 13.89 -13.10
C SER A 224 15.87 14.04 -12.84
N TRP A 225 16.69 14.11 -13.89
CA TRP A 225 18.15 14.24 -13.76
C TRP A 225 18.57 15.47 -12.94
N GLN A 226 17.69 16.46 -12.78
CA GLN A 226 17.93 17.64 -11.96
C GLN A 226 17.68 17.43 -10.46
N SER A 227 16.97 16.36 -10.10
CA SER A 227 16.63 16.06 -8.71
C SER A 227 17.82 15.44 -7.97
N PRO A 228 18.07 15.81 -6.70
CA PRO A 228 19.03 15.09 -5.86
C PRO A 228 18.61 13.64 -5.60
N PHE A 229 17.35 13.30 -5.82
CA PHE A 229 16.84 11.93 -5.73
C PHE A 229 16.98 11.14 -7.04
N CYS A 230 17.66 11.69 -8.05
CA CYS A 230 18.00 10.97 -9.27
C CYS A 230 19.44 10.43 -9.15
N PRO A 231 19.62 9.09 -9.17
CA PRO A 231 20.95 8.47 -9.26
C PRO A 231 21.55 8.70 -10.66
N ASP A 232 22.57 7.94 -11.04
CA ASP A 232 23.00 7.86 -12.43
C ASP A 232 21.77 7.63 -13.36
N PRO A 233 21.43 8.60 -14.24
CA PRO A 233 20.24 8.52 -15.06
C PRO A 233 20.33 7.41 -16.11
N PHE A 234 21.52 6.96 -16.48
CA PHE A 234 21.73 5.85 -17.43
C PHE A 234 21.59 4.48 -16.76
N ALA A 235 21.75 4.42 -15.44
CA ALA A 235 21.49 3.24 -14.63
C ALA A 235 20.14 3.32 -13.89
N PHE A 236 19.27 4.27 -14.22
CA PHE A 236 18.06 4.55 -13.44
C PHE A 236 17.16 3.32 -13.28
N GLY A 237 16.90 2.58 -14.37
CA GLY A 237 16.10 1.36 -14.31
C GLY A 237 16.68 0.29 -13.37
N LYS A 238 18.01 0.18 -13.29
CA LYS A 238 18.70 -0.69 -12.33
C LYS A 238 18.49 -0.21 -10.90
N HIS A 239 18.56 1.10 -10.64
CA HIS A 239 18.28 1.65 -9.32
C HIS A 239 16.82 1.46 -8.89
N THR A 240 15.87 1.59 -9.82
CA THR A 240 14.44 1.28 -9.60
C THR A 240 14.27 -0.17 -9.15
N ILE A 241 14.85 -1.13 -9.89
CA ILE A 241 14.81 -2.56 -9.55
C ILE A 241 15.51 -2.84 -8.22
N ASN A 242 16.67 -2.23 -7.97
CA ASN A 242 17.37 -2.38 -6.70
C ASN A 242 16.53 -1.92 -5.50
N ARG A 243 15.73 -0.85 -5.66
CA ARG A 243 14.80 -0.41 -4.61
C ARG A 243 13.62 -1.36 -4.41
N LEU A 244 13.12 -1.98 -5.48
CA LEU A 244 12.14 -3.05 -5.35
C LEU A 244 12.75 -4.27 -4.63
N ASN A 245 13.97 -4.65 -5.00
CA ASN A 245 14.66 -5.83 -4.47
C ASN A 245 15.05 -5.71 -2.98
N GLN A 246 15.16 -4.48 -2.47
CA GLN A 246 15.39 -4.22 -1.04
C GLN A 246 14.23 -4.72 -0.16
N GLY A 247 13.03 -4.91 -0.73
CA GLY A 247 11.85 -5.24 0.03
C GLY A 247 11.26 -4.02 0.74
N GLY A 248 10.22 -4.22 1.52
CA GLY A 248 9.61 -3.15 2.32
C GLY A 248 8.12 -3.38 2.53
N LEU A 249 7.48 -2.47 3.26
CA LEU A 249 6.02 -2.54 3.42
C LEU A 249 5.29 -2.16 2.13
N PHE A 250 5.74 -1.08 1.48
CA PHE A 250 5.19 -0.59 0.23
C PHE A 250 6.29 -0.15 -0.73
N TRP A 251 6.08 -0.43 -2.00
CA TRP A 251 6.83 0.16 -3.11
C TRP A 251 5.84 0.93 -3.98
N VAL A 252 6.01 2.23 -4.13
CA VAL A 252 5.01 3.13 -4.73
C VAL A 252 5.60 3.81 -5.95
N TYR A 253 5.00 3.58 -7.12
CA TYR A 253 5.30 4.31 -8.32
C TYR A 253 4.27 5.41 -8.57
N MET A 254 4.74 6.60 -8.96
CA MET A 254 3.90 7.75 -9.32
C MET A 254 4.39 8.32 -10.65
N GLY A 255 3.59 8.22 -11.72
CA GLY A 255 4.00 8.72 -13.02
C GLY A 255 3.20 8.13 -14.16
N HIS A 256 3.76 8.17 -15.37
CA HIS A 256 3.14 7.59 -16.55
C HIS A 256 3.39 6.09 -16.65
N GLY A 257 2.44 5.37 -17.22
CA GLY A 257 2.52 3.93 -17.39
C GLY A 257 1.87 3.48 -18.69
N LEU A 258 2.37 2.36 -19.19
CA LEU A 258 1.79 1.58 -20.27
C LEU A 258 1.62 0.14 -19.77
N ARG A 259 1.04 -0.69 -20.62
CA ARG A 259 0.75 -2.10 -20.30
C ARG A 259 2.03 -2.87 -19.95
N ASP A 260 3.13 -2.59 -20.63
CA ASP A 260 4.38 -3.36 -20.56
C ASP A 260 5.57 -2.57 -19.99
N GLN A 261 5.38 -1.30 -19.63
CA GLN A 261 6.45 -0.44 -19.13
C GLN A 261 5.94 0.75 -18.31
N LEU A 262 6.81 1.28 -17.46
CA LEU A 262 6.67 2.60 -16.85
C LEU A 262 7.31 3.66 -17.76
N ASP A 263 7.27 4.92 -17.33
CA ASP A 263 7.89 6.03 -18.05
C ASP A 263 9.42 5.91 -18.18
N ARG A 264 10.05 6.95 -18.73
CA ARG A 264 11.48 7.05 -18.99
C ARG A 264 12.10 8.29 -18.36
N VAL A 265 13.37 8.19 -17.98
CA VAL A 265 14.22 9.34 -17.69
C VAL A 265 14.64 9.96 -19.01
N VAL A 266 14.44 11.27 -19.14
CA VAL A 266 14.91 12.05 -20.29
C VAL A 266 16.06 12.94 -19.85
N VAL A 267 17.20 12.82 -20.52
CA VAL A 267 18.39 13.64 -20.31
C VAL A 267 18.66 14.42 -21.61
N PRO A 268 18.98 15.73 -21.55
CA PRO A 268 19.26 16.52 -22.74
C PRO A 268 20.37 15.91 -23.61
N GLY A 269 20.11 15.74 -24.91
CA GLY A 269 21.08 15.20 -25.87
C GLY A 269 21.31 13.69 -25.81
N GLU A 270 20.60 12.96 -24.96
CA GLU A 270 20.81 11.52 -24.72
C GLU A 270 19.56 10.71 -25.04
N GLN A 271 19.74 9.40 -25.23
CA GLN A 271 18.60 8.49 -25.44
C GLN A 271 17.82 8.29 -24.13
N PRO A 272 16.46 8.28 -24.18
CA PRO A 272 15.67 8.04 -22.98
C PRO A 272 15.91 6.66 -22.35
N VAL A 273 15.94 6.61 -21.03
CA VAL A 273 16.22 5.39 -20.25
C VAL A 273 14.95 4.97 -19.53
N SER A 274 14.48 3.75 -19.74
CA SER A 274 13.25 3.24 -19.10
C SER A 274 13.41 3.14 -17.58
N ILE A 275 12.36 3.52 -16.85
CA ILE A 275 12.26 3.33 -15.40
C ILE A 275 12.10 1.85 -15.06
N LEU A 276 11.18 1.17 -15.76
CA LEU A 276 10.95 -0.27 -15.67
C LEU A 276 10.18 -0.71 -16.92
N ARG A 277 10.52 -1.87 -17.48
CA ARG A 277 9.84 -2.46 -18.64
C ARG A 277 9.88 -3.98 -18.57
N ARG A 278 8.97 -4.62 -19.29
CA ARG A 278 8.85 -6.09 -19.43
C ARG A 278 10.20 -6.78 -19.59
N GLN A 279 11.05 -6.27 -20.49
CA GLN A 279 12.33 -6.89 -20.83
C GLN A 279 13.35 -6.88 -19.68
N ASN A 280 13.15 -6.03 -18.66
CA ASN A 280 14.10 -5.89 -17.56
C ASN A 280 13.58 -6.53 -16.26
N LEU A 281 12.44 -7.23 -16.30
CA LEU A 281 11.86 -7.88 -15.11
C LEU A 281 12.72 -9.04 -14.59
N GLU A 282 13.61 -9.60 -15.41
CA GLU A 282 14.59 -10.62 -14.98
C GLU A 282 15.49 -10.17 -13.82
N GLY A 283 15.67 -8.85 -13.66
CA GLY A 283 16.45 -8.30 -12.53
C GLY A 283 15.68 -8.24 -11.21
N VAL A 284 14.37 -8.51 -11.21
CA VAL A 284 13.55 -8.48 -10.00
C VAL A 284 13.79 -9.76 -9.20
N ASP A 285 14.37 -9.56 -8.03
CA ASP A 285 14.77 -10.61 -7.10
C ASP A 285 14.70 -10.04 -5.68
N VAL A 286 13.49 -9.98 -5.11
CA VAL A 286 13.26 -9.39 -3.80
C VAL A 286 13.95 -10.20 -2.71
N GLN A 287 14.92 -9.57 -2.06
CA GLN A 287 15.71 -10.13 -0.95
C GLN A 287 15.06 -9.88 0.42
N GLY A 288 14.45 -8.71 0.58
CA GLY A 288 13.73 -8.35 1.80
C GLY A 288 12.32 -8.94 1.85
N MET A 289 11.48 -8.35 2.69
CA MET A 289 10.05 -8.61 2.69
C MET A 289 9.42 -8.16 1.36
N PRO A 290 8.73 -9.06 0.63
CA PRO A 290 8.02 -8.72 -0.59
C PRO A 290 7.04 -7.55 -0.37
N PRO A 291 7.21 -6.40 -1.05
CA PRO A 291 6.35 -5.25 -0.80
C PRO A 291 5.00 -5.42 -1.48
N VAL A 292 4.03 -4.66 -1.00
CA VAL A 292 2.84 -4.32 -1.80
C VAL A 292 3.24 -3.21 -2.77
N CYS A 293 3.15 -3.48 -4.07
CA CYS A 293 3.41 -2.48 -5.09
C CYS A 293 2.16 -1.67 -5.40
N VAL A 294 2.25 -0.34 -5.32
CA VAL A 294 1.17 0.59 -5.67
C VAL A 294 1.60 1.41 -6.87
N PHE A 295 0.89 1.30 -7.98
CA PHE A 295 1.16 2.05 -9.20
C PHE A 295 0.10 3.12 -9.40
N LEU A 296 0.42 4.37 -9.06
CA LEU A 296 -0.34 5.55 -9.44
C LEU A 296 0.04 5.93 -10.87
N ALA A 297 -0.34 5.08 -11.82
CA ALA A 297 -0.01 5.16 -13.23
C ALA A 297 -1.01 4.40 -14.12
N CYS A 298 -1.11 4.83 -15.38
CA CYS A 298 -1.99 4.24 -16.39
C CYS A 298 -1.59 2.80 -16.74
N TYR A 299 -2.57 1.95 -17.06
CA TYR A 299 -2.43 0.63 -17.70
C TYR A 299 -1.56 -0.45 -17.03
N VAL A 300 -0.90 -0.17 -15.91
CA VAL A 300 -0.01 -1.15 -15.23
C VAL A 300 -0.80 -2.39 -14.75
N GLY A 301 -2.10 -2.24 -14.51
CA GLY A 301 -3.03 -3.32 -14.15
C GLY A 301 -4.05 -3.60 -15.24
N ALA A 302 -3.71 -3.42 -16.52
CA ALA A 302 -4.58 -3.74 -17.66
C ALA A 302 -4.60 -5.26 -17.92
N PHE A 303 -5.09 -6.02 -16.94
CA PHE A 303 -5.17 -7.49 -16.93
C PHE A 303 -6.09 -8.09 -18.00
N ASP A 304 -6.83 -7.26 -18.75
CA ASP A 304 -7.62 -7.67 -19.91
C ASP A 304 -6.90 -7.42 -21.24
N SER A 305 -5.59 -7.20 -21.22
CA SER A 305 -4.79 -6.95 -22.42
C SER A 305 -4.48 -8.25 -23.17
N ASN A 306 -4.10 -8.15 -24.45
CA ASN A 306 -3.70 -9.32 -25.25
C ASN A 306 -2.43 -9.98 -24.72
N ASP A 307 -1.47 -9.16 -24.28
CA ASP A 307 -0.29 -9.63 -23.56
C ASP A 307 -0.48 -9.34 -22.08
N PRO A 308 0.11 -10.15 -21.17
CA PRO A 308 0.15 -9.84 -19.76
C PRO A 308 0.71 -8.43 -19.50
N CYS A 309 0.03 -7.67 -18.65
CA CYS A 309 0.52 -6.37 -18.23
C CYS A 309 1.68 -6.53 -17.23
N ILE A 310 2.43 -5.45 -16.99
CA ILE A 310 3.61 -5.49 -16.13
C ILE A 310 3.25 -5.75 -14.67
N GLY A 311 2.04 -5.37 -14.23
CA GLY A 311 1.53 -5.67 -12.90
C GLY A 311 1.34 -7.17 -12.65
N GLU A 312 0.77 -7.89 -13.63
CA GLU A 312 0.60 -9.35 -13.56
C GLU A 312 1.95 -10.05 -13.53
N GLN A 313 2.83 -9.67 -14.45
CA GLN A 313 4.16 -10.25 -14.55
C GLN A 313 4.95 -10.07 -13.25
N LEU A 314 4.99 -8.85 -12.69
CA LEU A 314 5.65 -8.60 -11.41
C LEU A 314 5.09 -9.46 -10.28
N MET A 315 3.77 -9.53 -10.14
CA MET A 315 3.13 -10.28 -9.06
C MET A 315 3.44 -11.78 -9.14
N LEU A 316 3.54 -12.34 -10.35
CA LEU A 316 3.76 -13.76 -10.59
C LEU A 316 5.22 -14.21 -10.55
N LEU A 317 6.19 -13.28 -10.52
CA LEU A 317 7.60 -13.64 -10.34
C LEU A 317 7.82 -14.37 -9.01
N GLU A 318 8.65 -15.41 -9.00
CA GLU A 318 8.96 -16.20 -7.79
C GLU A 318 9.45 -15.33 -6.63
N ARG A 319 10.25 -14.30 -6.94
CA ARG A 319 10.75 -13.32 -5.96
C ARG A 319 10.28 -11.90 -6.29
N GLY A 320 9.03 -11.76 -6.72
CA GLY A 320 8.38 -10.47 -6.98
C GLY A 320 7.71 -9.82 -5.76
N PRO A 321 6.97 -8.71 -5.94
CA PRO A 321 6.06 -8.16 -4.94
C PRO A 321 4.91 -9.11 -4.59
N ILE A 322 4.37 -9.03 -3.37
CA ILE A 322 3.31 -9.93 -2.90
C ILE A 322 1.91 -9.57 -3.43
N ALA A 323 1.73 -8.32 -3.81
CA ALA A 323 0.50 -7.81 -4.41
C ALA A 323 0.81 -6.56 -5.25
N VAL A 324 -0.05 -6.29 -6.23
CA VAL A 324 0.00 -5.11 -7.09
C VAL A 324 -1.35 -4.41 -7.07
N TYR A 325 -1.37 -3.11 -6.82
CA TYR A 325 -2.54 -2.25 -6.96
C TYR A 325 -2.32 -1.24 -8.08
N ALA A 326 -3.08 -1.35 -9.17
CA ALA A 326 -2.80 -0.62 -10.40
C ALA A 326 -4.06 -0.37 -11.25
N ALA A 327 -4.01 0.64 -12.12
CA ALA A 327 -5.08 0.99 -13.04
C ALA A 327 -5.10 0.10 -14.30
N SER A 328 -6.29 -0.29 -14.75
CA SER A 328 -6.51 -1.01 -16.01
C SER A 328 -6.54 -0.10 -17.24
N ARG A 329 -6.67 1.21 -17.05
CA ARG A 329 -6.86 2.23 -18.10
C ARG A 329 -6.03 3.47 -17.84
N VAL A 330 -6.18 4.49 -18.68
CA VAL A 330 -5.70 5.85 -18.38
C VAL A 330 -6.27 6.29 -17.04
N SER A 331 -5.44 6.88 -16.20
CA SER A 331 -5.80 7.42 -14.88
C SER A 331 -5.41 8.90 -14.79
N MET A 332 -6.25 9.69 -14.12
CA MET A 332 -6.13 11.13 -13.93
C MET A 332 -5.50 11.47 -12.57
N PRO A 333 -4.68 12.54 -12.51
CA PRO A 333 -3.86 12.85 -11.34
C PRO A 333 -4.66 13.20 -10.08
N TYR A 334 -5.84 13.83 -10.21
CA TYR A 334 -6.62 14.24 -9.05
C TYR A 334 -7.19 13.03 -8.32
N ALA A 335 -7.96 12.18 -9.00
CA ALA A 335 -8.55 11.01 -8.38
C ALA A 335 -7.48 10.02 -7.86
N MET A 336 -6.34 9.88 -8.55
CA MET A 336 -5.18 9.14 -8.02
C MET A 336 -4.64 9.73 -6.71
N SER A 337 -4.53 11.06 -6.62
CA SER A 337 -4.05 11.73 -5.40
C SER A 337 -5.02 11.55 -4.23
N VAL A 338 -6.34 11.63 -4.48
CA VAL A 338 -7.36 11.35 -3.46
C VAL A 338 -7.30 9.88 -3.04
N MET A 339 -7.07 8.96 -3.98
CA MET A 339 -6.89 7.55 -3.68
C MET A 339 -5.66 7.28 -2.82
N GLY A 340 -4.53 7.88 -3.17
CA GLY A 340 -3.30 7.81 -2.39
C GLY A 340 -3.48 8.32 -0.96
N ASP A 341 -4.11 9.48 -0.75
CA ASP A 341 -4.40 10.00 0.60
C ASP A 341 -5.31 9.05 1.40
N GLY A 342 -6.34 8.48 0.74
CA GLY A 342 -7.20 7.45 1.32
C GLY A 342 -6.42 6.23 1.80
N MET A 343 -5.55 5.67 0.95
CA MET A 343 -4.71 4.51 1.29
C MET A 343 -3.71 4.82 2.40
N LEU A 344 -3.06 6.00 2.38
CA LEU A 344 -2.18 6.45 3.46
C LEU A 344 -2.92 6.48 4.81
N ARG A 345 -4.14 7.03 4.82
CA ARG A 345 -4.96 7.10 6.02
C ARG A 345 -5.34 5.71 6.53
N GLN A 346 -5.83 4.83 5.66
CA GLN A 346 -6.17 3.45 6.04
C GLN A 346 -4.95 2.72 6.61
N SER A 347 -3.80 2.86 5.95
CA SER A 347 -2.59 2.12 6.30
C SER A 347 -1.91 2.60 7.59
N PHE A 348 -1.82 3.92 7.77
CA PHE A 348 -0.95 4.48 8.81
C PHE A 348 -1.68 5.16 9.96
N ARG A 349 -2.89 5.67 9.72
CA ARG A 349 -3.71 6.30 10.76
C ARG A 349 -4.69 5.30 11.37
N LEU A 350 -5.41 4.57 10.52
CA LEU A 350 -6.39 3.57 10.97
C LEU A 350 -5.75 2.19 11.18
N ARG A 351 -4.60 1.94 10.55
CA ARG A 351 -3.85 0.67 10.63
C ARG A 351 -4.71 -0.54 10.28
N GLU A 352 -5.49 -0.41 9.21
CA GLU A 352 -6.27 -1.51 8.68
C GLU A 352 -5.36 -2.70 8.32
N GLU A 353 -5.62 -3.87 8.89
CA GLU A 353 -4.69 -5.01 8.83
C GLU A 353 -4.76 -5.78 7.52
N LEU A 354 -5.91 -5.77 6.83
CA LEU A 354 -6.11 -6.49 5.58
C LEU A 354 -5.94 -5.55 4.39
N LEU A 355 -5.08 -5.94 3.44
CA LEU A 355 -4.82 -5.15 2.23
C LEU A 355 -6.12 -4.87 1.44
N GLY A 356 -6.99 -5.87 1.32
CA GLY A 356 -8.28 -5.70 0.65
C GLY A 356 -9.18 -4.65 1.31
N ASN A 357 -9.16 -4.55 2.64
CA ASN A 357 -9.92 -3.54 3.37
C ASN A 357 -9.32 -2.14 3.19
N VAL A 358 -7.98 -2.01 3.20
CA VAL A 358 -7.29 -0.75 2.88
C VAL A 358 -7.79 -0.18 1.55
N ILE A 359 -7.81 -1.03 0.51
CA ILE A 359 -8.23 -0.64 -0.83
C ILE A 359 -9.74 -0.37 -0.89
N THR A 360 -10.56 -1.24 -0.33
CA THR A 360 -12.03 -1.11 -0.33
C THR A 360 -12.47 0.19 0.36
N ASN A 361 -11.93 0.47 1.55
CA ASN A 361 -12.26 1.68 2.30
C ASN A 361 -11.74 2.94 1.61
N ALA A 362 -10.56 2.88 0.98
CA ALA A 362 -10.06 3.98 0.18
C ALA A 362 -11.00 4.25 -1.01
N LYS A 363 -11.41 3.22 -1.77
CA LYS A 363 -12.35 3.34 -2.90
C LYS A 363 -13.69 3.93 -2.49
N ARG A 364 -14.25 3.51 -1.36
CA ARG A 364 -15.49 4.10 -0.81
C ARG A 364 -15.32 5.60 -0.52
N SER A 365 -14.25 5.97 0.17
CA SER A 365 -13.89 7.36 0.50
C SER A 365 -13.68 8.25 -0.74
N LEU A 366 -13.25 7.64 -1.84
CA LEU A 366 -13.10 8.28 -3.14
C LEU A 366 -14.47 8.65 -3.76
N VAL A 367 -15.40 7.69 -3.81
CA VAL A 367 -16.72 7.86 -4.46
C VAL A 367 -17.70 8.62 -3.57
N VAL A 368 -17.84 8.21 -2.30
CA VAL A 368 -18.78 8.77 -1.33
C VAL A 368 -18.03 9.13 -0.04
N PRO A 369 -17.38 10.31 0.01
CA PRO A 369 -16.60 10.70 1.18
C PRO A 369 -17.51 10.97 2.39
N ALA A 370 -17.27 10.23 3.47
CA ALA A 370 -17.85 10.50 4.78
C ALA A 370 -17.20 11.76 5.39
N GLN A 371 -17.76 12.26 6.49
CA GLN A 371 -17.24 13.46 7.17
C GLN A 371 -15.77 13.28 7.59
N ALA A 372 -15.40 12.08 8.07
CA ALA A 372 -14.03 11.79 8.49
C ALA A 372 -13.03 11.74 7.30
N ASP A 373 -13.51 11.62 6.07
CA ASP A 373 -12.70 11.65 4.84
C ASP A 373 -12.36 13.06 4.37
N ARG A 374 -13.07 14.08 4.88
CA ARG A 374 -12.87 15.50 4.52
C ARG A 374 -11.71 16.10 5.31
N THR A 375 -10.54 15.50 5.17
CA THR A 375 -9.30 15.97 5.79
C THR A 375 -8.82 17.28 5.15
N ALA A 376 -7.88 17.98 5.81
CA ALA A 376 -7.24 19.15 5.21
C ALA A 376 -6.53 18.82 3.89
N ASN A 377 -6.00 17.60 3.74
CA ASN A 377 -5.42 17.12 2.49
C ASN A 377 -6.49 16.94 1.41
N ARG A 378 -7.62 16.30 1.74
CA ARG A 378 -8.74 16.14 0.82
C ARG A 378 -9.28 17.47 0.33
N MET A 379 -9.49 18.43 1.23
CA MET A 379 -9.94 19.78 0.87
C MET A 379 -8.93 20.50 -0.04
N LEU A 380 -7.63 20.37 0.24
CA LEU A 380 -6.58 20.91 -0.62
C LEU A 380 -6.65 20.31 -2.03
N LEU A 381 -6.80 18.98 -2.16
CA LEU A 381 -6.90 18.32 -3.46
C LEU A 381 -8.14 18.75 -4.22
N ASP A 382 -9.29 18.79 -3.56
CA ASP A 382 -10.57 19.17 -4.18
C ASP A 382 -10.49 20.62 -4.71
N ASN A 383 -9.87 21.54 -3.94
CA ASN A 383 -9.68 22.93 -4.35
C ASN A 383 -8.69 23.07 -5.53
N LEU A 384 -7.57 22.35 -5.49
CA LEU A 384 -6.59 22.36 -6.58
C LEU A 384 -7.19 21.79 -7.86
N ALA A 385 -7.93 20.68 -7.76
CA ALA A 385 -8.58 20.07 -8.91
C ALA A 385 -9.67 20.96 -9.52
N GLY A 386 -10.45 21.66 -8.69
CA GLY A 386 -11.44 22.63 -9.16
C GLY A 386 -10.83 23.77 -10.00
N THR A 387 -9.54 24.04 -9.84
CA THR A 387 -8.82 25.11 -10.55
C THR A 387 -7.95 24.60 -11.69
N LEU A 388 -7.29 23.45 -11.51
CA LEU A 388 -6.22 22.97 -12.39
C LEU A 388 -6.64 21.76 -13.25
N SER A 389 -7.74 21.09 -12.92
CA SER A 389 -8.20 19.96 -13.72
C SER A 389 -8.62 20.44 -15.12
N PRO A 390 -8.31 19.69 -16.19
CA PRO A 390 -8.85 19.99 -17.52
C PRO A 390 -10.37 19.78 -17.61
N ALA A 391 -10.99 19.06 -16.65
CA ALA A 391 -12.43 18.80 -16.61
C ALA A 391 -13.01 18.99 -15.20
N PRO A 392 -13.01 20.22 -14.64
CA PRO A 392 -13.36 20.46 -13.24
C PRO A 392 -14.85 20.22 -12.93
N HIS A 393 -15.70 20.15 -13.95
CA HIS A 393 -17.13 19.82 -13.81
C HIS A 393 -17.38 18.30 -13.72
N LEU A 394 -16.36 17.46 -13.95
CA LEU A 394 -16.45 15.99 -13.95
C LEU A 394 -15.68 15.33 -12.80
N LEU A 395 -15.26 16.08 -11.77
CA LEU A 395 -14.43 15.54 -10.69
C LEU A 395 -15.10 14.39 -9.92
N LYS A 396 -16.44 14.37 -9.85
CA LYS A 396 -17.17 13.27 -9.22
C LYS A 396 -17.09 12.00 -10.06
N GLU A 397 -17.31 12.12 -11.36
CA GLU A 397 -17.21 11.06 -12.36
C GLU A 397 -15.78 10.53 -12.43
N GLU A 398 -14.79 11.40 -12.42
CA GLU A 398 -13.36 11.04 -12.40
C GLU A 398 -13.07 10.13 -11.21
N ARG A 399 -13.51 10.50 -10.00
CA ARG A 399 -13.35 9.68 -8.79
C ARG A 399 -14.07 8.33 -8.89
N ALA A 400 -15.28 8.30 -9.43
CA ALA A 400 -16.03 7.05 -9.61
C ALA A 400 -15.35 6.09 -10.60
N GLU A 401 -14.86 6.62 -11.73
CA GLU A 401 -14.09 5.83 -12.71
C GLU A 401 -12.81 5.26 -12.10
N HIS A 402 -12.10 6.04 -11.28
CA HIS A 402 -10.87 5.58 -10.65
C HIS A 402 -11.10 4.42 -9.67
N ALA A 403 -12.22 4.45 -8.94
CA ALA A 403 -12.61 3.31 -8.11
C ALA A 403 -12.81 2.03 -8.94
N LEU A 404 -13.34 2.15 -10.16
CA LEU A 404 -13.52 1.04 -11.09
C LEU A 404 -12.17 0.55 -11.68
N MET A 405 -11.35 1.43 -12.24
CA MET A 405 -10.16 1.00 -13.01
C MET A 405 -9.01 0.51 -12.14
N PHE A 406 -8.90 0.92 -10.89
CA PHE A 406 -7.82 0.45 -10.03
C PHE A 406 -8.16 -0.91 -9.42
N ASN A 407 -7.40 -1.94 -9.73
CA ASN A 407 -7.68 -3.31 -9.31
C ASN A 407 -6.56 -3.84 -8.41
N LEU A 408 -6.92 -4.71 -7.47
CA LEU A 408 -5.96 -5.47 -6.67
C LEU A 408 -5.64 -6.76 -7.40
N LEU A 409 -4.39 -6.88 -7.85
CA LEU A 409 -3.80 -8.15 -8.25
C LEU A 409 -3.13 -8.75 -7.01
N GLY A 410 -3.71 -9.83 -6.51
CA GLY A 410 -3.27 -10.56 -5.33
C GLY A 410 -4.41 -10.92 -4.39
N ASP A 411 -4.03 -11.43 -3.22
CA ASP A 411 -4.96 -11.88 -2.18
C ASP A 411 -5.59 -10.70 -1.41
N PRO A 412 -6.93 -10.51 -1.45
CA PRO A 412 -7.60 -9.44 -0.69
C PRO A 412 -7.58 -9.67 0.83
N LEU A 413 -7.30 -10.90 1.28
CA LEU A 413 -7.17 -11.26 2.70
C LEU A 413 -5.72 -11.19 3.20
N LEU A 414 -4.78 -10.71 2.36
CA LEU A 414 -3.39 -10.54 2.76
C LEU A 414 -3.30 -9.63 4.00
N ARG A 415 -2.74 -10.16 5.09
CA ARG A 415 -2.46 -9.38 6.30
C ARG A 415 -1.18 -8.58 6.12
N LEU A 416 -1.30 -7.25 6.14
CA LEU A 416 -0.16 -6.35 6.04
C LEU A 416 0.80 -6.56 7.21
N ASN A 417 2.08 -6.79 6.88
CA ASN A 417 3.11 -7.02 7.88
C ASN A 417 3.56 -5.70 8.49
N TYR A 418 2.74 -5.16 9.37
CA TYR A 418 3.04 -3.95 10.10
C TYR A 418 4.08 -4.18 11.22
N PRO A 419 5.01 -3.24 11.44
CA PRO A 419 5.77 -3.21 12.68
C PRO A 419 4.88 -2.78 13.85
N ARG A 420 5.18 -3.29 15.04
CA ARG A 420 4.48 -2.93 16.29
C ARG A 420 4.94 -1.56 16.80
N GLY A 421 4.12 -0.91 17.62
CA GLY A 421 4.41 0.43 18.13
C GLY A 421 5.13 0.43 19.47
N VAL A 422 6.05 1.36 19.67
CA VAL A 422 6.65 1.71 20.98
C VAL A 422 6.58 3.21 21.18
N LYS A 423 6.20 3.63 22.40
CA LYS A 423 6.10 5.05 22.77
C LYS A 423 7.47 5.54 23.26
N LEU A 424 7.90 6.69 22.72
CA LEU A 424 9.11 7.38 23.15
C LEU A 424 8.81 8.56 24.08
N THR A 425 9.69 8.78 25.04
CA THR A 425 9.78 10.01 25.85
C THR A 425 11.04 10.76 25.46
N SER A 426 10.94 12.07 25.22
CA SER A 426 12.04 12.95 24.88
C SER A 426 11.61 14.39 25.14
N PRO A 427 12.56 15.33 25.40
CA PRO A 427 12.31 16.76 25.26
C PRO A 427 11.65 17.10 23.92
N VAL A 428 10.82 18.14 23.92
CA VAL A 428 10.20 18.69 22.69
C VAL A 428 11.12 19.68 21.97
N THR A 429 12.15 20.16 22.65
CA THR A 429 13.16 21.09 22.14
C THR A 429 14.56 20.66 22.57
N ALA A 430 15.56 21.02 21.76
CA ALA A 430 16.98 20.87 22.06
C ALA A 430 17.79 22.01 21.43
N ARG A 431 18.99 22.28 21.95
CA ARG A 431 19.96 23.20 21.34
C ARG A 431 21.07 22.43 20.66
N ASN A 432 21.63 22.96 19.58
CA ASN A 432 22.88 22.42 19.04
C ASN A 432 23.99 22.48 20.09
N GLY A 433 24.84 21.46 20.09
CA GLY A 433 25.85 21.24 21.12
C GLY A 433 25.32 20.70 22.46
N SER A 434 24.02 20.39 22.59
CA SER A 434 23.46 19.80 23.81
C SER A 434 23.22 18.30 23.67
N ASP A 435 22.94 17.66 24.81
CA ASP A 435 22.54 16.27 24.87
C ASP A 435 21.06 16.17 25.23
N ILE A 436 20.37 15.19 24.67
CA ILE A 436 18.97 14.88 25.00
C ILE A 436 18.85 13.48 25.61
N GLN A 437 17.92 13.34 26.55
CA GLN A 437 17.55 12.05 27.11
C GLN A 437 16.33 11.49 26.38
N VAL A 438 16.48 10.32 25.75
CA VAL A 438 15.41 9.60 25.08
C VAL A 438 15.11 8.32 25.84
N GLY A 439 13.86 8.16 26.25
CA GLY A 439 13.40 7.00 27.02
C GLY A 439 12.35 6.18 26.29
N PHE A 440 12.32 4.88 26.57
CA PHE A 440 11.26 3.98 26.12
C PHE A 440 11.18 2.73 27.00
N GLN A 441 10.04 2.06 26.97
CA GLN A 441 9.84 0.75 27.58
C GLN A 441 10.10 -0.31 26.52
N ALA A 442 11.10 -1.18 26.71
CA ALA A 442 11.42 -2.25 25.78
C ALA A 442 10.37 -3.38 25.90
N PRO A 443 9.50 -3.61 24.90
CA PRO A 443 8.51 -4.69 24.95
C PRO A 443 9.13 -6.09 24.81
N VAL A 444 10.33 -6.18 24.25
CA VAL A 444 11.08 -7.41 23.99
C VAL A 444 12.57 -7.16 24.20
N ALA A 445 13.31 -8.23 24.46
CA ALA A 445 14.76 -8.19 24.38
C ALA A 445 15.21 -8.09 22.91
N GLY A 446 16.37 -7.51 22.68
CA GLY A 446 16.98 -7.47 21.35
C GLY A 446 17.80 -6.22 21.08
N LYS A 447 17.93 -5.88 19.80
CA LYS A 447 18.75 -4.76 19.31
C LYS A 447 17.87 -3.53 19.08
N ALA A 448 18.08 -2.50 19.90
CA ALA A 448 17.48 -1.18 19.76
C ALA A 448 18.44 -0.24 18.99
N ILE A 449 17.90 0.47 18.01
CA ILE A 449 18.58 1.53 17.27
C ILE A 449 17.75 2.81 17.44
N LEU A 450 18.35 3.82 18.06
CA LEU A 450 17.80 5.16 18.21
C LEU A 450 18.48 6.10 17.22
N GLU A 451 17.68 6.76 16.40
CA GLU A 451 18.18 7.65 15.35
C GLU A 451 17.59 9.04 15.54
N LEU A 452 18.44 10.06 15.47
CA LEU A 452 18.04 11.45 15.28
C LEU A 452 18.13 11.75 13.79
N ALA A 453 16.99 11.96 13.16
CA ALA A 453 16.87 12.08 11.71
C ALA A 453 16.26 13.43 11.30
N ALA A 454 16.67 13.90 10.12
CA ALA A 454 16.07 15.00 9.40
C ALA A 454 14.55 14.84 9.29
N GLU A 455 13.81 15.94 9.49
CA GLU A 455 12.41 15.96 9.08
C GLU A 455 12.30 15.69 7.56
N ARG A 456 11.28 14.95 7.16
CA ARG A 456 11.12 14.57 5.75
C ARG A 456 11.08 15.78 4.82
N GLY A 457 11.94 15.74 3.80
CA GLY A 457 12.10 16.80 2.82
C GLY A 457 13.15 17.85 3.21
N VAL A 458 13.71 17.81 4.42
CA VAL A 458 14.88 18.61 4.77
C VAL A 458 16.13 17.82 4.38
N GLN A 459 16.97 18.42 3.53
CA GLN A 459 18.26 17.83 3.16
C GLN A 459 19.31 18.16 4.22
N ARG A 460 20.22 17.22 4.48
CA ARG A 460 21.34 17.40 5.41
C ARG A 460 22.55 18.10 4.79
N PHE A 461 22.48 18.36 3.49
CA PHE A 461 23.52 18.96 2.68
C PHE A 461 22.89 19.88 1.65
N VAL A 462 23.71 20.69 0.98
CA VAL A 462 23.27 21.52 -0.15
C VAL A 462 23.40 20.69 -1.43
N PRO A 463 22.30 20.36 -2.12
CA PRO A 463 22.38 19.60 -3.36
C PRO A 463 23.07 20.36 -4.49
N MET A 464 23.68 19.60 -5.39
CA MET A 464 24.21 20.06 -6.67
C MET A 464 23.12 20.76 -7.47
N GLN A 465 23.44 21.96 -7.97
CA GLN A 465 22.56 22.68 -8.89
C GLN A 465 22.77 22.14 -10.30
N ARG A 466 21.80 21.40 -10.80
CA ARG A 466 21.85 20.72 -12.10
C ARG A 466 21.01 21.50 -13.13
N GLN A 467 21.54 22.64 -13.61
CA GLN A 467 20.86 23.48 -14.62
C GLN A 467 21.15 23.01 -16.05
N GLU A 468 22.37 22.56 -16.29
CA GLU A 468 22.82 21.96 -17.55
C GLU A 468 23.32 20.53 -17.27
N PHE A 469 23.13 19.64 -18.24
CA PHE A 469 23.58 18.26 -18.11
C PHE A 469 25.07 18.15 -18.44
N ASP A 470 25.86 17.72 -17.46
CA ASP A 470 27.28 17.44 -17.61
C ASP A 470 27.55 15.95 -17.36
N ARG A 471 27.89 15.23 -18.43
CA ARG A 471 28.16 13.79 -18.40
C ARG A 471 29.33 13.42 -17.50
N THR A 472 30.29 14.34 -17.27
CA THR A 472 31.44 14.09 -16.39
C THR A 472 31.05 14.01 -14.92
N LEU A 473 29.88 14.57 -14.54
CA LEU A 473 29.39 14.58 -13.15
C LEU A 473 28.47 13.39 -12.83
N VAL A 474 28.14 12.53 -13.79
CA VAL A 474 27.19 11.41 -13.62
C VAL A 474 27.57 10.50 -12.45
N ALA A 475 28.86 10.22 -12.25
CA ALA A 475 29.32 9.41 -11.11
C ALA A 475 28.90 10.01 -9.76
N ARG A 476 28.85 11.34 -9.65
CA ARG A 476 28.45 12.05 -8.41
C ARG A 476 26.93 12.02 -8.18
N TYR A 477 26.12 11.72 -9.20
CA TYR A 477 24.66 11.67 -9.04
C TYR A 477 24.25 10.55 -8.10
N THR A 478 24.93 9.40 -8.19
CA THR A 478 24.67 8.26 -7.30
C THR A 478 25.07 8.57 -5.86
N ASP A 479 26.20 9.25 -5.64
CA ASP A 479 26.62 9.68 -4.29
C ASP A 479 25.62 10.65 -3.67
N GLU A 480 25.18 11.65 -4.44
CA GLU A 480 24.16 12.60 -4.01
C GLU A 480 22.81 11.93 -3.75
N TYR A 481 22.40 10.98 -4.59
CA TYR A 481 21.20 10.18 -4.41
C TYR A 481 21.22 9.35 -3.11
N ILE A 482 22.37 8.78 -2.77
CA ILE A 482 22.56 8.06 -1.51
C ILE A 482 22.41 9.03 -0.33
N GLN A 483 23.09 10.18 -0.38
CA GLN A 483 23.01 11.20 0.67
C GLN A 483 21.60 11.78 0.82
N ALA A 484 20.89 12.02 -0.28
CA ALA A 484 19.52 12.53 -0.28
C ALA A 484 18.52 11.57 0.37
N ASN A 485 18.80 10.27 0.32
CA ASN A 485 18.00 9.24 0.96
C ASN A 485 18.47 8.87 2.38
N ASP A 486 19.60 9.42 2.83
CA ASP A 486 20.09 9.25 4.19
C ASP A 486 19.67 10.45 5.06
N ALA A 487 18.60 10.27 5.82
CA ALA A 487 18.08 11.28 6.72
C ALA A 487 18.78 11.30 8.09
N VAL A 488 19.67 10.36 8.43
CA VAL A 488 20.15 10.19 9.81
C VAL A 488 21.29 11.15 10.13
N TRP A 489 21.13 11.96 11.17
CA TRP A 489 22.20 12.79 11.74
C TRP A 489 23.09 11.99 12.68
N HIS A 490 22.44 11.22 13.56
CA HIS A 490 23.10 10.43 14.59
C HIS A 490 22.32 9.15 14.84
N SER A 491 23.04 8.06 15.12
CA SER A 491 22.48 6.76 15.42
C SER A 491 23.20 6.15 16.62
N GLU A 492 22.44 5.60 17.55
CA GLU A 492 22.97 4.88 18.70
C GLU A 492 22.32 3.50 18.79
N GLU A 493 23.14 2.48 18.97
CA GLU A 493 22.72 1.09 19.10
C GLU A 493 22.90 0.60 20.53
N ARG A 494 21.90 -0.13 21.03
CA ARG A 494 21.91 -0.75 22.37
C ARG A 494 21.28 -2.13 22.33
N ALA A 495 21.88 -3.08 23.04
CA ALA A 495 21.18 -4.29 23.45
C ALA A 495 20.26 -3.95 24.64
N VAL A 496 19.03 -4.45 24.61
CA VAL A 496 18.03 -4.20 25.66
C VAL A 496 17.39 -5.51 26.10
N ASN A 497 16.95 -5.58 27.36
CA ASN A 497 16.20 -6.70 27.91
C ASN A 497 14.69 -6.47 27.80
N ALA A 498 13.92 -7.55 27.85
CA ALA A 498 12.47 -7.47 27.85
C ALA A 498 11.98 -6.78 29.14
N ALA A 499 10.98 -5.91 29.00
CA ALA A 499 10.44 -5.09 30.08
C ALA A 499 11.47 -4.14 30.75
N GLU A 500 12.59 -3.86 30.09
CA GLU A 500 13.55 -2.85 30.56
C GLU A 500 13.05 -1.43 30.27
N ALA A 501 13.15 -0.54 31.26
CA ALA A 501 13.02 0.90 31.07
C ALA A 501 14.37 1.44 30.60
N VAL A 502 14.44 1.80 29.31
CA VAL A 502 15.68 2.20 28.66
C VAL A 502 15.74 3.72 28.60
N SER A 503 16.90 4.29 28.92
CA SER A 503 17.16 5.73 28.84
C SER A 503 18.51 5.96 28.17
N VAL A 504 18.49 6.62 27.02
CA VAL A 504 19.64 6.82 26.14
C VAL A 504 19.93 8.31 26.01
N LYS A 505 21.20 8.67 26.09
CA LYS A 505 21.67 10.05 25.99
C LYS A 505 22.21 10.29 24.58
N MET A 506 21.47 11.01 23.75
CA MET A 506 21.85 11.29 22.37
C MET A 506 22.43 12.70 22.22
N LYS A 507 23.51 12.83 21.45
CA LYS A 507 24.11 14.13 21.11
C LYS A 507 23.29 14.84 20.03
N VAL A 508 23.08 16.15 20.20
CA VAL A 508 22.49 17.05 19.22
C VAL A 508 23.58 18.00 18.76
N GLU A 509 24.33 17.62 17.72
CA GLU A 509 25.51 18.36 17.26
C GLU A 509 25.54 18.46 15.73
N ASN A 510 25.85 19.65 15.20
CA ASN A 510 25.89 19.93 13.76
C ASN A 510 24.58 19.62 13.03
N ILE A 511 23.44 19.88 13.68
CA ILE A 511 22.10 19.62 13.13
C ILE A 511 21.49 20.91 12.64
N SER A 512 20.87 20.89 11.46
CA SER A 512 20.16 22.06 10.95
C SER A 512 19.02 22.47 11.90
N PRO A 513 18.86 23.77 12.23
CA PRO A 513 17.74 24.22 13.05
C PRO A 513 16.39 23.89 12.41
N GLY A 514 15.40 23.62 13.26
CA GLY A 514 14.06 23.25 12.84
C GLY A 514 13.60 21.92 13.42
N PHE A 515 12.51 21.40 12.89
CA PHE A 515 11.98 20.12 13.34
C PHE A 515 12.83 18.97 12.84
N GLN A 516 13.04 18.01 13.73
CA GLN A 516 13.73 16.75 13.53
C GLN A 516 12.87 15.61 14.07
N THR A 517 13.23 14.37 13.76
CA THR A 517 12.54 13.18 14.26
C THR A 517 13.52 12.30 15.00
N ILE A 518 13.21 12.00 16.26
CA ILE A 518 13.80 10.89 16.99
C ILE A 518 12.98 9.66 16.63
N ARG A 519 13.63 8.60 16.16
CA ARG A 519 12.95 7.33 15.86
C ARG A 519 13.68 6.16 16.48
N LEU A 520 12.89 5.19 16.92
CA LEU A 520 13.35 3.92 17.47
C LEU A 520 13.02 2.82 16.48
N TYR A 521 13.96 1.91 16.29
CA TYR A 521 13.74 0.57 15.77
C TYR A 521 14.26 -0.42 16.80
N LEU A 522 13.43 -1.39 17.18
CA LEU A 522 13.80 -2.47 18.08
C LEU A 522 13.46 -3.79 17.41
N GLN A 523 14.48 -4.59 17.14
CA GLN A 523 14.35 -5.94 16.61
C GLN A 523 14.39 -6.95 17.75
N GLY A 524 13.29 -7.66 17.95
CA GLY A 524 13.26 -8.89 18.74
C GLY A 524 13.10 -10.12 17.83
N ASP A 525 13.11 -11.31 18.43
CA ASP A 525 13.14 -12.58 17.69
C ASP A 525 11.94 -12.78 16.76
N GLN A 526 10.75 -12.36 17.20
CA GLN A 526 9.50 -12.59 16.50
C GLN A 526 8.90 -11.33 15.87
N HIS A 527 9.29 -10.14 16.33
CA HIS A 527 8.65 -8.90 15.93
C HIS A 527 9.63 -7.73 15.89
N VAL A 528 9.37 -6.83 14.94
CA VAL A 528 9.95 -5.49 14.90
C VAL A 528 9.01 -4.49 15.57
N TYR A 529 9.59 -3.62 16.39
CA TYR A 529 8.92 -2.50 17.04
C TYR A 529 9.50 -1.18 16.57
N ILE A 530 8.65 -0.20 16.30
CA ILE A 530 9.06 1.14 15.91
C ILE A 530 8.35 2.22 16.73
N GLY A 531 9.04 3.34 16.92
CA GLY A 531 8.50 4.50 17.61
C GLY A 531 9.09 5.79 17.05
N SER A 532 8.40 6.91 17.22
CA SER A 532 8.98 8.21 16.86
C SER A 532 8.45 9.35 17.71
N LYS A 533 9.27 10.39 17.88
CA LYS A 533 8.92 11.66 18.51
C LYS A 533 9.50 12.80 17.68
N ARG A 534 8.70 13.84 17.44
CA ARG A 534 9.17 15.08 16.81
C ARG A 534 9.85 15.95 17.88
N ILE A 535 10.97 16.57 17.52
CA ILE A 535 11.73 17.50 18.37
C ILE A 535 12.10 18.74 17.55
N TYR A 536 12.14 19.91 18.17
CA TYR A 536 12.64 21.13 17.53
C TYR A 536 14.07 21.43 18.00
N VAL A 537 15.01 21.51 17.07
CA VAL A 537 16.42 21.86 17.35
C VAL A 537 16.63 23.33 17.05
N SER A 538 17.13 24.09 18.02
CA SER A 538 17.62 25.46 17.81
C SER A 538 19.14 25.47 17.68
N ASN A 539 19.68 26.61 17.24
CA ASN A 539 21.10 26.90 17.44
C ASN A 539 21.48 26.90 18.92
#